data_AF-A0A6C0CLX8-F1
#
_entry.id   AF-A0A6C0CLX8-F1
#
_cell.length_a   1.000
_cell.length_b   1.000
_cell.length_c   1.000
_cell.angle_alpha   90.00
_cell.angle_beta   90.00
_cell.angle_gamma   90.00
#
_symmetry.space_group_name_H-M   'P 1'
#
loop_
_entity.id
_entity.type
_entity.pdbx_description
1 polymer ?
#
loop_
_entity_poly.entity_id
_entity_poly.type
_entity_poly.pdbx_seq_one_letter_code
_entity_poly.pdbx_strand_id
1 'polypeptide(L)'
;MSELENIIQKVQQDSDVQIDENWVNDWLNNIEHNIDQYHYLNDKTTESIHLEKVEVLSQYPEKEKWLQSLKSYRYVNDLQDIRLGTHIRWIREKPLGVFSLTNGGIVVQIKFLKNGTYIVCKNGYKMMQYQLDECKTFQKMKEEEMLLLMANQSTETNI
;
A
#
# COMPACT_ATOMS: atom_id res chain seq x y z
N MET A 1 -29.89 7.47 3.39
CA MET A 1 -28.48 7.84 3.61
C MET A 1 -27.66 7.15 2.56
N SER A 2 -26.80 7.88 1.85
CA SER A 2 -25.93 7.27 0.84
C SER A 2 -25.00 6.26 1.54
N GLU A 3 -24.57 5.20 0.86
CA GLU A 3 -23.63 4.20 1.40
C GLU A 3 -22.35 4.87 1.95
N LEU A 4 -22.02 6.02 1.37
CA LEU A 4 -20.94 6.91 1.74
C LEU A 4 -21.13 7.61 3.10
N GLU A 5 -22.34 8.09 3.41
CA GLU A 5 -22.66 8.65 4.74
C GLU A 5 -22.47 7.60 5.84
N ASN A 6 -22.75 6.32 5.54
CA ASN A 6 -22.52 5.22 6.47
C ASN A 6 -21.02 4.90 6.67
N ILE A 7 -20.18 5.05 5.64
CA ILE A 7 -18.72 4.88 5.73
C ILE A 7 -18.11 6.00 6.57
N ILE A 8 -18.47 7.25 6.28
CA ILE A 8 -18.00 8.42 7.04
C ILE A 8 -18.37 8.28 8.52
N GLN A 9 -19.62 7.86 8.81
CA GLN A 9 -20.07 7.65 10.18
C GLN A 9 -19.32 6.51 10.90
N LYS A 10 -18.95 5.44 10.19
CA LYS A 10 -18.12 4.34 10.76
C LYS A 10 -16.69 4.78 11.02
N VAL A 11 -16.10 5.55 10.11
CA VAL A 11 -14.72 6.06 10.24
C VAL A 11 -14.61 7.07 11.39
N GLN A 12 -15.64 7.90 11.59
CA GLN A 12 -15.73 8.83 12.72
C GLN A 12 -15.89 8.15 14.09
N GLN A 13 -16.37 6.91 14.12
CA GLN A 13 -16.49 6.12 15.35
C GLN A 13 -15.18 5.43 15.76
N ASP A 14 -14.20 5.32 14.84
CA ASP A 14 -12.89 4.74 15.12
C ASP A 14 -11.99 5.82 15.76
N SER A 15 -11.69 5.68 17.05
CA SER A 15 -11.14 6.74 17.91
C SER A 15 -9.75 7.27 17.51
N ASP A 16 -9.08 6.60 16.58
CA ASP A 16 -7.72 6.91 16.14
C ASP A 16 -7.66 7.71 14.82
N VAL A 17 -8.81 8.00 14.18
CA VAL A 17 -8.84 8.66 12.87
C VAL A 17 -9.74 9.91 12.89
N GLN A 18 -9.16 11.08 13.14
CA GLN A 18 -9.83 12.36 12.85
C GLN A 18 -9.71 12.67 11.35
N ILE A 19 -10.66 12.21 10.54
CA ILE A 19 -10.76 12.65 9.15
C ILE A 19 -11.63 13.91 9.09
N ASP A 20 -11.12 14.98 8.50
CA ASP A 20 -11.88 16.20 8.22
C ASP A 20 -12.94 15.91 7.14
N GLU A 21 -14.22 16.10 7.48
CA GLU A 21 -15.34 15.89 6.55
C GLU A 21 -15.20 16.73 5.28
N ASN A 22 -14.65 17.95 5.37
CA ASN A 22 -14.46 18.81 4.20
C ASN A 22 -13.44 18.20 3.23
N TRP A 23 -12.34 17.68 3.76
CA TRP A 23 -11.33 16.98 2.97
C TRP A 23 -11.89 15.73 2.28
N VAL A 24 -12.73 14.95 2.96
CA VAL A 24 -13.38 13.76 2.35
C VAL A 24 -14.27 14.19 1.17
N ASN A 25 -15.10 15.20 1.37
CA ASN A 25 -15.99 15.71 0.33
C ASN A 25 -15.20 16.27 -0.87
N ASP A 26 -14.13 17.02 -0.61
CA ASP A 26 -13.23 17.53 -1.65
C ASP A 26 -12.57 16.39 -2.41
N TRP A 27 -12.08 15.36 -1.72
CA TRP A 27 -11.48 14.20 -2.37
C TRP A 27 -12.49 13.47 -3.27
N LEU A 28 -13.71 13.23 -2.79
CA LEU A 28 -14.76 12.54 -3.54
C LEU A 28 -15.17 13.31 -4.80
N ASN A 29 -15.31 14.63 -4.71
CA ASN A 29 -15.62 15.46 -5.88
C ASN A 29 -14.52 15.38 -6.96
N ASN A 30 -13.30 15.02 -6.56
CA ASN A 30 -12.14 14.92 -7.44
C ASN A 30 -11.79 13.47 -7.81
N ILE A 31 -12.38 12.45 -7.17
CA ILE A 31 -12.01 11.05 -7.38
C ILE A 31 -12.45 10.55 -8.76
N GLU A 32 -13.61 10.98 -9.25
CA GLU A 32 -14.14 10.56 -10.55
C GLU A 32 -13.16 10.86 -11.69
N HIS A 33 -12.44 11.98 -11.58
CA HIS A 33 -11.42 12.40 -12.54
C HIS A 33 -10.06 11.71 -12.36
N ASN A 34 -9.84 11.00 -11.24
CA ASN A 34 -8.55 10.42 -10.86
C ASN A 34 -8.64 8.91 -10.56
N ILE A 35 -9.78 8.27 -10.80
CA ILE A 35 -10.03 6.87 -10.40
C ILE A 35 -9.05 5.91 -11.06
N ASP A 36 -8.64 6.18 -12.30
CA ASP A 36 -7.64 5.39 -13.03
C ASP A 36 -6.27 5.35 -12.32
N GLN A 37 -5.98 6.35 -11.48
CA GLN A 37 -4.76 6.36 -10.69
C GLN A 37 -4.78 5.30 -9.60
N TYR A 38 -5.94 4.76 -9.23
CA TYR A 38 -6.12 3.77 -8.17
C TYR A 38 -6.52 2.39 -8.69
N HIS A 39 -6.35 2.10 -9.99
CA HIS A 39 -6.76 0.84 -10.62
C HIS A 39 -6.26 -0.43 -9.90
N TYR A 40 -5.13 -0.37 -9.20
CA TYR A 40 -4.57 -1.48 -8.43
C TYR A 40 -5.35 -1.80 -7.14
N LEU A 41 -6.34 -0.99 -6.79
CA LEU A 41 -7.30 -1.21 -5.70
C LEU A 41 -8.69 -1.58 -6.21
N ASN A 42 -8.88 -1.69 -7.53
CA ASN A 42 -10.14 -2.16 -8.09
C ASN A 42 -10.45 -3.55 -7.55
N ASP A 43 -11.68 -3.74 -7.05
CA ASP A 43 -12.15 -5.00 -6.45
C ASP A 43 -11.29 -5.49 -5.27
N LYS A 44 -10.53 -4.59 -4.63
CA LYS A 44 -9.78 -4.89 -3.41
C LYS A 44 -10.54 -4.39 -2.19
N THR A 45 -10.56 -5.21 -1.16
CA THR A 45 -10.94 -4.84 0.20
C THR A 45 -9.73 -4.88 1.13
N THR A 46 -9.88 -4.31 2.33
CA THR A 46 -8.88 -4.41 3.40
C THR A 46 -8.51 -5.86 3.69
N GLU A 47 -9.49 -6.77 3.66
CA GLU A 47 -9.27 -8.21 3.87
C GLU A 47 -8.48 -8.83 2.72
N SER A 48 -8.84 -8.53 1.46
CA SER A 48 -8.10 -9.07 0.30
C SER A 48 -6.61 -8.67 0.32
N ILE A 49 -6.31 -7.40 0.65
CA ILE A 49 -4.93 -6.93 0.80
C ILE A 49 -4.22 -7.60 1.98
N HIS A 50 -4.95 -7.89 3.06
CA HIS A 50 -4.40 -8.64 4.18
C HIS A 50 -4.02 -10.05 3.73
N LEU A 51 -4.93 -10.77 3.07
CA LEU A 51 -4.71 -12.13 2.58
C LEU A 51 -3.53 -12.23 1.60
N GLU A 52 -3.42 -11.30 0.66
CA GLU A 52 -2.26 -11.23 -0.25
C GLU A 52 -0.93 -11.12 0.51
N LYS A 53 -0.89 -10.27 1.55
CA LYS A 53 0.32 -10.18 2.39
C LYS A 53 0.58 -11.48 3.13
N VAL A 54 -0.44 -12.15 3.67
CA VAL A 54 -0.28 -13.44 4.35
C VAL A 54 0.29 -14.48 3.39
N GLU A 55 -0.22 -14.54 2.17
CA GLU A 55 0.23 -15.47 1.14
C GLU A 55 1.70 -15.22 0.78
N VAL A 56 2.06 -13.97 0.42
CA VAL A 56 3.44 -13.59 0.05
C VAL A 56 4.42 -13.85 1.19
N LEU A 57 3.97 -13.65 2.44
CA LEU A 57 4.83 -13.79 3.61
C LEU A 57 4.90 -15.22 4.15
N SER A 58 4.03 -16.13 3.71
CA SER A 58 3.83 -17.47 4.27
C SER A 58 5.13 -18.29 4.41
N GLN A 59 6.05 -18.12 3.47
CA GLN A 59 7.34 -18.82 3.39
C GLN A 59 8.44 -18.27 4.32
N TYR A 60 8.25 -17.08 4.91
CA TYR A 60 9.30 -16.47 5.73
C TYR A 60 9.10 -16.78 7.23
N PRO A 61 10.18 -17.09 7.96
CA PRO A 61 10.10 -17.43 9.38
C PRO A 61 9.71 -16.24 10.28
N GLU A 62 9.95 -14.99 9.85
CA GLU A 62 9.56 -13.78 10.58
C GLU A 62 8.21 -13.19 10.15
N LYS A 63 7.36 -13.97 9.45
CA LYS A 63 6.13 -13.47 8.81
C LYS A 63 5.18 -12.77 9.78
N GLU A 64 4.98 -13.27 10.99
CA GLU A 64 4.06 -12.66 11.97
C GLU A 64 4.53 -11.25 12.35
N LYS A 65 5.83 -11.10 12.63
CA LYS A 65 6.44 -9.80 12.94
C LYS A 65 6.37 -8.85 11.75
N TRP A 66 6.61 -9.35 10.54
CA TRP A 66 6.57 -8.53 9.33
C TRP A 66 5.14 -8.09 9.00
N LEU A 67 4.15 -8.98 9.09
CA LEU A 67 2.72 -8.68 8.94
C LEU A 67 2.29 -7.55 9.87
N GLN A 68 2.66 -7.63 11.16
CA GLN A 68 2.36 -6.57 12.13
C GLN A 68 2.99 -5.22 11.73
N SER A 69 4.23 -5.23 11.21
CA SER A 69 4.91 -4.01 10.77
C SER A 69 4.44 -3.48 9.40
N LEU A 70 3.66 -4.27 8.66
CA LEU A 70 3.17 -3.99 7.31
C LEU A 70 1.64 -3.82 7.29
N LYS A 71 0.99 -3.54 8.42
CA LYS A 71 -0.47 -3.34 8.52
C LYS A 71 -1.00 -2.32 7.51
N SER A 72 -0.40 -1.14 7.46
CA SER A 72 -0.76 -0.05 6.53
C SER A 72 -0.07 -0.12 5.17
N TYR A 73 0.47 -1.29 4.81
CA TYR A 73 1.12 -1.51 3.52
C TYR A 73 0.29 -2.47 2.67
N ARG A 74 0.43 -2.37 1.35
CA ARG A 74 -0.01 -3.38 0.37
C ARG A 74 1.19 -4.04 -0.29
N TYR A 75 1.02 -5.27 -0.74
CA TYR A 75 2.01 -5.89 -1.63
C TYR A 75 1.98 -5.20 -3.00
N VAL A 76 3.13 -5.06 -3.63
CA VAL A 76 3.25 -4.50 -4.98
C VAL A 76 4.04 -5.47 -5.83
N ASN A 77 3.39 -6.03 -6.85
CA ASN A 77 4.01 -6.95 -7.79
C ASN A 77 4.37 -6.26 -9.11
N ASP A 78 3.51 -5.35 -9.57
CA ASP A 78 3.65 -4.71 -10.87
C ASP A 78 4.20 -3.28 -10.76
N LEU A 79 5.09 -2.94 -11.71
CA LEU A 79 5.75 -1.65 -11.75
C LEU A 79 4.76 -0.48 -11.86
N GLN A 80 3.69 -0.67 -12.65
CA GLN A 80 2.67 0.36 -12.91
C GLN A 80 1.93 0.79 -11.63
N ASP A 81 1.99 -0.03 -10.59
CA ASP A 81 1.33 0.24 -9.32
C ASP A 81 2.21 1.03 -8.36
N ILE A 82 3.52 1.18 -8.65
CA ILE A 82 4.45 1.89 -7.79
C ILE A 82 4.16 3.40 -7.83
N ARG A 83 3.85 3.96 -6.66
CA ARG A 83 3.63 5.40 -6.50
C ARG A 83 4.88 6.12 -6.01
N LEU A 84 5.23 7.24 -6.64
CA LEU A 84 6.29 8.13 -6.16
C LEU A 84 5.83 8.86 -4.89
N GLY A 85 6.78 9.26 -4.04
CA GLY A 85 6.51 10.04 -2.83
C GLY A 85 5.93 9.22 -1.67
N THR A 86 5.66 7.94 -1.85
CA THR A 86 5.18 7.06 -0.77
C THR A 86 6.31 6.20 -0.21
N HIS A 87 6.14 5.78 1.04
CA HIS A 87 7.13 4.95 1.71
C HIS A 87 7.03 3.50 1.22
N ILE A 88 8.16 2.90 0.86
CA ILE A 88 8.25 1.52 0.39
C ILE A 88 9.22 0.74 1.26
N ARG A 89 8.87 -0.51 1.56
CA ARG A 89 9.72 -1.49 2.23
C ARG A 89 9.79 -2.71 1.34
N TRP A 90 10.89 -3.44 1.40
CA TRP A 90 11.05 -4.66 0.60
C TRP A 90 11.80 -5.73 1.39
N ILE A 91 11.53 -6.98 1.05
CA ILE A 91 12.28 -8.13 1.53
C ILE A 91 13.41 -8.38 0.56
N ARG A 92 14.61 -8.55 1.11
CA ARG A 92 15.80 -8.97 0.37
C ARG A 92 16.45 -10.15 1.06
N GLU A 93 17.10 -10.98 0.25
CA GLU A 93 18.01 -12.01 0.74
C GLU A 93 19.35 -11.36 1.13
N LYS A 94 19.88 -11.74 2.29
CA LYS A 94 21.23 -11.41 2.76
C LYS A 94 22.16 -12.59 2.47
N PRO A 95 23.49 -12.38 2.50
CA PRO A 95 24.44 -13.49 2.51
C PRO A 95 24.04 -14.55 3.55
N LEU A 96 24.29 -15.82 3.22
CA LEU A 96 23.88 -17.00 4.01
C LEU A 96 22.39 -17.37 3.92
N GLY A 97 21.64 -16.87 2.94
CA GLY A 97 20.24 -17.24 2.71
C GLY A 97 19.25 -16.65 3.71
N VAL A 98 19.67 -15.62 4.46
CA VAL A 98 18.83 -15.01 5.50
C VAL A 98 18.01 -13.87 4.90
N PHE A 99 16.69 -13.97 4.96
CA PHE A 99 15.80 -12.90 4.50
C PHE A 99 15.66 -11.78 5.53
N SER A 100 15.49 -10.55 5.05
CA SER A 100 15.21 -9.40 5.91
C SER A 100 14.24 -8.42 5.26
N LEU A 101 13.26 -7.96 6.02
CA LEU A 101 12.45 -6.81 5.68
C LEU A 101 13.24 -5.52 5.97
N THR A 102 13.44 -4.69 4.95
CA THR A 102 14.17 -3.43 5.10
C THR A 102 13.34 -2.38 5.86
N ASN A 103 14.02 -1.37 6.40
CA ASN A 103 13.35 -0.18 6.93
C ASN A 103 12.75 0.68 5.81
N GLY A 104 13.14 0.46 4.56
CA GLY A 104 12.56 1.15 3.42
C GLY A 104 13.02 2.59 3.24
N GLY A 105 12.28 3.32 2.42
CA GLY A 105 12.43 4.75 2.18
C GLY A 105 11.31 5.29 1.30
N ILE A 106 11.29 6.61 1.09
CA ILE A 106 10.35 7.27 0.18
C ILE A 106 10.81 7.05 -1.26
N VAL A 107 9.93 6.56 -2.13
CA VAL A 107 10.24 6.39 -3.56
C VAL A 107 10.44 7.76 -4.21
N VAL A 108 11.59 7.97 -4.83
CA VAL A 108 11.94 9.24 -5.48
C VAL A 108 12.06 9.11 -6.99
N GLN A 109 12.36 7.91 -7.50
CA GLN A 109 12.57 7.68 -8.93
C GLN A 109 12.46 6.19 -9.27
N ILE A 110 12.02 5.90 -10.49
CA ILE A 110 12.13 4.58 -11.12
C ILE A 110 13.20 4.66 -12.22
N LYS A 111 14.11 3.69 -12.25
CA LYS A 111 15.19 3.61 -13.25
C LYS A 111 15.09 2.33 -14.06
N PHE A 112 15.13 2.47 -15.37
CA PHE A 112 15.24 1.35 -16.30
C PHE A 112 16.70 1.15 -16.66
N LEU A 113 17.29 0.05 -16.18
CA LEU A 113 18.67 -0.33 -16.46
C LEU A 113 18.69 -1.55 -17.39
N LYS A 114 19.85 -1.85 -17.98
CA LYS A 114 19.99 -3.00 -18.90
C LYS A 114 19.63 -4.34 -18.25
N ASN A 115 19.80 -4.45 -16.93
CA ASN A 115 19.59 -5.69 -16.16
C ASN A 115 18.26 -5.70 -15.39
N GLY A 116 17.39 -4.71 -15.55
CA GLY A 116 16.07 -4.69 -14.92
C GLY A 116 15.63 -3.31 -14.46
N THR A 117 14.50 -3.30 -13.75
CA THR A 117 13.88 -2.08 -13.23
C THR A 117 14.25 -1.86 -11.76
N TYR A 118 14.75 -0.67 -11.46
CA TYR A 118 15.24 -0.30 -10.13
C TYR A 118 14.36 0.79 -9.51
N ILE A 119 13.95 0.57 -8.27
CA ILE A 119 13.24 1.55 -7.47
C ILE A 119 14.27 2.30 -6.62
N VAL A 120 14.35 3.63 -6.80
CA VAL A 120 15.24 4.51 -6.04
C VAL A 120 14.45 5.13 -4.91
N CYS A 121 14.98 5.01 -3.69
CA CYS A 121 14.34 5.45 -2.47
C CYS A 121 15.28 6.33 -1.63
N LYS A 122 14.71 7.26 -0.86
CA LYS A 122 15.41 8.09 0.10
C LYS A 122 14.94 7.80 1.52
N ASN A 123 15.87 7.59 2.45
CA ASN A 123 15.58 7.47 3.88
C ASN A 123 16.52 8.41 4.65
N GLY A 124 16.01 9.57 5.07
CA GLY A 124 16.84 10.65 5.58
C GLY A 124 17.88 11.11 4.54
N TYR A 125 19.16 11.09 4.91
CA TYR A 125 20.27 11.43 4.00
C TYR A 125 20.70 10.27 3.09
N LYS A 126 20.18 9.06 3.32
CA LYS A 126 20.61 7.86 2.60
C LYS A 126 19.77 7.64 1.35
N MET A 127 20.44 7.56 0.19
CA MET A 127 19.84 7.06 -1.05
C MET A 127 20.09 5.56 -1.17
N MET A 128 19.06 4.83 -1.61
CA MET A 128 19.09 3.39 -1.82
C MET A 128 18.40 3.07 -3.13
N GLN A 129 18.77 1.97 -3.75
CA GLN A 129 18.03 1.40 -4.86
C GLN A 129 18.00 -0.12 -4.74
N TYR A 130 16.94 -0.74 -5.24
CA TYR A 130 16.82 -2.19 -5.35
C TYR A 130 16.13 -2.56 -6.66
N GLN A 131 16.41 -3.76 -7.16
CA GLN A 131 15.76 -4.30 -8.34
C GLN A 131 14.38 -4.83 -7.95
N LEU A 132 13.33 -4.37 -8.63
CA LEU A 132 11.95 -4.70 -8.28
C LEU A 132 11.71 -6.21 -8.31
N ASP A 133 12.13 -6.87 -9.38
CA ASP A 133 11.86 -8.29 -9.63
C ASP A 133 12.60 -9.25 -8.66
N GLU A 134 13.66 -8.77 -8.02
CA GLU A 134 14.46 -9.56 -7.07
C GLU A 134 13.93 -9.47 -5.62
N CYS A 135 12.91 -8.63 -5.37
CA CYS A 135 12.47 -8.30 -4.03
C CYS A 135 10.95 -8.37 -3.88
N LYS A 136 10.47 -8.86 -2.73
CA LYS A 136 9.05 -8.71 -2.37
C LYS A 136 8.81 -7.31 -1.83
N THR A 137 8.00 -6.54 -2.54
CA THR A 137 7.86 -5.12 -2.34
C THR A 137 6.53 -4.78 -1.68
N PHE A 138 6.57 -3.85 -0.72
CA PHE A 138 5.41 -3.39 0.03
C PHE A 138 5.39 -1.88 0.07
N GLN A 139 4.29 -1.27 -0.38
CA GLN A 139 4.12 0.18 -0.41
C GLN A 139 3.09 0.61 0.62
N LYS A 140 3.41 1.67 1.38
CA LYS A 140 2.50 2.23 2.38
C LYS A 140 1.30 2.84 1.65
N MET A 141 0.10 2.46 2.09
CA MET A 141 -1.15 3.03 1.60
C MET A 141 -1.36 4.41 2.22
N LYS A 142 -1.85 5.35 1.43
CA LYS A 142 -2.32 6.66 1.87
C LYS A 142 -3.73 6.57 2.45
N GLU A 143 -4.18 7.65 3.06
CA GLU A 143 -5.51 7.75 3.66
C GLU A 143 -6.61 7.61 2.61
N GLU A 144 -6.44 8.21 1.43
CA GLU A 144 -7.38 8.09 0.31
C GLU A 144 -7.52 6.64 -0.17
N GLU A 145 -6.42 5.89 -0.21
CA GLU A 145 -6.40 4.48 -0.60
C GLU A 145 -7.15 3.62 0.42
N MET A 146 -7.03 3.95 1.71
CA MET A 146 -7.76 3.25 2.78
C MET A 146 -9.26 3.49 2.69
N LEU A 147 -9.68 4.73 2.40
CA LEU A 147 -11.09 5.07 2.20
C LEU A 147 -11.70 4.31 1.02
N LEU A 148 -10.96 4.19 -0.09
CA LEU A 148 -11.41 3.43 -1.25
C LEU A 148 -11.64 1.95 -0.91
N LEU A 149 -10.73 1.34 -0.15
CA LEU A 149 -10.86 -0.07 0.28
C LEU A 149 -12.07 -0.29 1.21
N MET A 150 -12.34 0.65 2.10
CA MET A 150 -13.52 0.61 2.97
C MET A 150 -14.82 0.75 2.17
N ALA A 151 -14.82 1.59 1.13
CA ALA A 151 -15.95 1.73 0.23
C ALA A 151 -16.24 0.42 -0.52
N ASN A 152 -15.23 -0.21 -1.11
CA ASN A 152 -15.37 -1.50 -1.80
C ASN A 152 -15.94 -2.60 -0.89
N GLN A 153 -15.52 -2.64 0.38
CA GLN A 153 -16.04 -3.62 1.34
C GLN A 153 -17.53 -3.42 1.65
N SER A 154 -18.00 -2.17 1.68
CA SER A 154 -19.42 -1.87 1.93
C SER A 154 -20.32 -2.30 0.77
N THR A 155 -19.85 -2.17 -0.48
CA THR A 155 -20.58 -2.61 -1.67
C THR A 155 -20.69 -4.12 -1.77
N GLU A 156 -19.67 -4.87 -1.33
CA GLU A 156 -19.71 -6.35 -1.28
C GLU A 156 -20.72 -6.88 -0.25
N THR A 157 -20.98 -6.14 0.83
CA THR A 157 -21.88 -6.59 1.91
C THR A 157 -23.37 -6.38 1.57
N ASN A 158 -23.67 -5.55 0.56
CA ASN A 158 -25.03 -5.21 0.14
C ASN A 158 -25.58 -6.08 -1.01
N ILE A 159 -24.87 -7.16 -1.37
CA ILE A 159 -25.28 -8.20 -2.35
C ILE A 159 -25.50 -9.52 -1.61
#